data_AF-B2KBI1-F1
#
_entry.id   AF-B2KBI1-F1
#
_cell.length_a   1.000
_cell.length_b   1.000
_cell.length_c   1.000
_cell.angle_alpha   90.00
_cell.angle_beta   90.00
_cell.angle_gamma   90.00
#
_symmetry.space_group_name_H-M   'P 1'
#
loop_
_entity.id
_entity.type
_entity.pdbx_description
1 polymer ?
#
loop_
_entity_poly.entity_id
_entity_poly.type
_entity_poly.pdbx_seq_one_letter_code
_entity_poly.pdbx_strand_id
1 'polypeptide(L)'
;MTIRRVFFVALIHFAVMVFFPYYGQGGFSFGVMSCLLWAGGAILLGVLVTILGMENWKKLNALLTCVLLIACAVFLLQRFPQEDKVSPLKKLAYGDLPKQEDMKKGLSAFGINIGAAKEWVEDAKDGAKSLKRGDDKLDGALKRLE
;
A
#
# COMPACT_ATOMS: atom_id res chain seq x y z
N MET A 1 -9.56 15.01 9.78
CA MET A 1 -8.74 14.11 10.63
C MET A 1 -9.09 12.63 10.43
N THR A 2 -10.38 12.29 10.41
CA THR A 2 -10.91 10.92 10.23
C THR A 2 -10.47 10.25 8.92
N ILE A 3 -10.51 10.97 7.80
CA ILE A 3 -10.16 10.39 6.49
C ILE A 3 -8.71 9.90 6.42
N ARG A 4 -7.79 10.59 7.09
CA ARG A 4 -6.38 10.17 7.20
C ARG A 4 -6.24 8.85 7.97
N ARG A 5 -7.05 8.64 9.03
CA ARG A 5 -7.05 7.39 9.80
C ARG A 5 -7.53 6.23 8.93
N VAL A 6 -8.63 6.44 8.19
CA VAL A 6 -9.18 5.45 7.26
C VAL A 6 -8.15 5.09 6.17
N PHE A 7 -7.49 6.09 5.59
CA PHE A 7 -6.42 5.86 4.62
C PHE A 7 -5.28 5.00 5.19
N PHE A 8 -4.80 5.30 6.40
CA PHE A 8 -3.76 4.49 7.03
C PHE A 8 -4.21 3.07 7.38
N VAL A 9 -5.47 2.89 7.80
CA VAL A 9 -6.04 1.56 8.00
C VAL A 9 -6.00 0.76 6.70
N ALA A 10 -6.46 1.36 5.59
CA ALA A 10 -6.42 0.70 4.28
C ALA A 10 -4.98 0.38 3.86
N LEU A 11 -4.04 1.29 4.09
CA LEU A 11 -2.63 1.09 3.78
C LEU A 11 -2.01 -0.07 4.57
N ILE A 12 -2.36 -0.21 5.86
CA ILE A 12 -1.89 -1.34 6.67
C ILE A 12 -2.44 -2.66 6.13
N HIS A 13 -3.73 -2.71 5.77
CA HIS A 13 -4.34 -3.91 5.17
C HIS A 13 -3.65 -4.27 3.85
N PHE A 14 -3.47 -3.28 2.97
CA PHE A 14 -2.76 -3.45 1.72
C PHE A 14 -1.33 -3.97 1.94
N ALA A 15 -0.58 -3.35 2.87
CA ALA A 15 0.78 -3.79 3.18
C ALA A 15 0.82 -5.24 3.66
N VAL A 16 -0.06 -5.66 4.57
CA VAL A 16 -0.11 -7.04 5.06
C VAL A 16 -0.45 -8.01 3.93
N MET A 17 -1.44 -7.68 3.09
CA MET A 17 -1.82 -8.53 1.95
C MET A 17 -0.72 -8.64 0.90
N VAL A 18 0.06 -7.58 0.69
CA VAL A 18 1.21 -7.59 -0.24
C VAL A 18 2.38 -8.38 0.33
N PHE A 19 2.72 -8.17 1.60
CA PHE A 19 3.85 -8.84 2.24
C PHE A 19 3.58 -10.31 2.58
N PHE A 20 2.32 -10.69 2.79
CA PHE A 20 1.93 -12.05 3.15
C PHE A 20 0.89 -12.61 2.17
N PRO A 21 1.26 -12.85 0.89
CA PRO A 21 0.32 -13.09 -0.21
C PRO A 21 -0.30 -14.50 -0.23
N TYR A 22 0.15 -15.41 0.65
CA TYR A 22 -0.31 -16.82 0.70
C TYR A 22 -1.49 -16.99 1.65
N TYR A 23 -2.55 -16.22 1.42
CA TYR A 23 -3.71 -16.14 2.32
C TYR A 23 -4.91 -17.00 1.91
N GLY A 24 -4.78 -17.78 0.82
CA GLY A 24 -5.81 -18.69 0.31
C GLY A 24 -7.09 -18.00 -0.16
N GLN A 25 -8.12 -18.80 -0.46
CA GLN A 25 -9.38 -18.30 -1.02
C GLN A 25 -10.15 -17.38 -0.07
N GLY A 26 -10.01 -17.54 1.25
CA GLY A 26 -10.69 -16.74 2.26
C GLY A 26 -9.97 -15.47 2.68
N GLY A 27 -8.67 -15.33 2.39
CA GLY A 27 -7.87 -14.23 2.92
C GLY A 27 -8.19 -12.87 2.33
N PHE A 28 -8.59 -12.82 1.06
CA PHE A 28 -9.02 -11.56 0.44
C PHE A 28 -10.31 -11.04 1.10
N SER A 29 -11.33 -11.89 1.26
CA SER A 29 -12.57 -11.53 1.93
C SER A 29 -12.35 -11.12 3.39
N PHE A 30 -11.49 -11.84 4.12
CA PHE A 30 -11.08 -11.44 5.48
C PHE A 30 -10.43 -10.05 5.49
N GLY A 31 -9.49 -9.80 4.57
CA GLY A 31 -8.80 -8.52 4.46
C GLY A 31 -9.77 -7.35 4.21
N VAL A 32 -10.72 -7.52 3.29
CA VAL A 32 -11.75 -6.50 3.00
C VAL A 32 -12.68 -6.29 4.20
N MET A 33 -13.21 -7.35 4.80
CA MET A 33 -14.12 -7.24 5.94
C MET A 33 -13.43 -6.62 7.17
N SER A 34 -12.19 -7.03 7.45
CA SER A 34 -11.36 -6.42 8.49
C SER A 34 -11.10 -4.94 8.19
N CYS A 35 -10.80 -4.58 6.94
CA CYS A 35 -10.57 -3.19 6.55
C CYS A 35 -11.80 -2.33 6.81
N LEU A 36 -12.99 -2.80 6.43
CA LEU A 36 -14.25 -2.12 6.70
C LEU A 36 -14.51 -1.96 8.20
N LEU A 37 -14.25 -3.00 9.00
CA LEU A 37 -14.41 -2.97 10.46
C LEU A 37 -13.50 -1.91 11.09
N TRP A 38 -12.21 -1.91 10.75
CA TRP A 38 -11.24 -0.96 11.29
C TRP A 38 -11.45 0.47 10.77
N ALA A 39 -11.92 0.62 9.52
CA ALA A 39 -12.32 1.91 8.97
C ALA A 39 -13.54 2.47 9.72
N GLY A 40 -14.54 1.62 9.99
CA GLY A 40 -15.69 1.97 10.84
C GLY A 40 -15.26 2.41 12.24
N GLY A 41 -14.34 1.67 12.86
CA GLY A 41 -13.75 2.06 14.15
C GLY A 41 -12.99 3.40 14.09
N ALA A 42 -12.26 3.66 13.01
CA ALA A 42 -11.57 4.93 12.80
C ALA A 42 -12.54 6.12 12.67
N ILE A 43 -13.69 5.89 12.01
CA ILE A 43 -14.78 6.86 11.87
C ILE A 43 -15.43 7.13 13.22
N LEU A 44 -15.81 6.08 13.94
CA LEU A 44 -16.42 6.19 15.27
C LEU A 44 -15.51 6.93 16.24
N LEU A 45 -14.21 6.64 16.24
CA LEU A 45 -13.23 7.38 17.04
C LEU A 45 -13.16 8.86 16.65
N GLY A 46 -13.35 9.19 15.37
CA GLY A 46 -13.46 10.58 14.92
C GLY A 46 -14.68 11.28 15.51
N VAL A 47 -15.84 10.63 15.44
CA VAL A 47 -17.11 11.14 16.00
C VAL A 47 -17.00 11.34 17.52
N LEU A 48 -16.44 10.36 18.24
CA LEU A 48 -16.25 10.46 19.69
C LEU A 48 -15.32 11.61 20.09
N VAL A 49 -14.21 11.82 19.36
CA VAL A 49 -13.31 12.96 19.60
C VAL A 49 -14.04 14.29 19.46
N THR A 50 -14.93 14.40 18.46
CA THR A 50 -15.74 15.61 18.24
C THR A 50 -16.78 15.82 19.35
N ILE A 51 -17.56 14.78 19.68
CA ILE A 51 -18.60 14.88 20.72
C ILE A 51 -18.00 15.24 22.09
N LEU A 52 -16.83 14.70 22.40
CA LEU A 52 -16.13 14.95 23.67
C LEU A 52 -15.33 16.26 23.68
N GLY A 53 -15.38 17.08 22.62
CA GLY A 53 -14.65 18.34 22.53
C GLY A 53 -13.13 18.19 22.54
N MET A 54 -12.62 16.99 22.27
CA MET A 54 -11.17 16.67 22.32
C MET A 54 -10.43 17.11 21.05
N GLU A 55 -11.08 17.82 20.13
CA GLU A 55 -10.52 18.24 18.84
C GLU A 55 -9.26 19.09 19.00
N ASN A 56 -9.26 19.97 20.00
CA ASN A 56 -8.17 20.89 20.29
C ASN A 56 -6.95 20.18 20.91
N TRP A 57 -7.11 18.94 21.39
CA TRP A 57 -6.07 18.19 22.08
C TRP A 57 -5.22 17.40 21.07
N LYS A 58 -4.49 18.13 20.21
CA LYS A 58 -3.72 17.57 19.08
C LYS A 58 -2.83 16.38 19.47
N LYS A 59 -2.16 16.43 20.63
CA LYS A 59 -1.28 15.35 21.12
C LYS A 59 -2.06 14.08 21.48
N LEU A 60 -3.15 14.21 22.24
CA LEU A 60 -4.02 13.08 22.59
C LEU A 60 -4.62 12.46 21.33
N ASN A 61 -5.06 13.29 20.40
CA ASN A 61 -5.60 12.89 19.11
C ASN A 61 -4.61 12.12 18.23
N ALA A 62 -3.33 12.53 18.24
CA ALA A 62 -2.26 11.79 17.61
C ALA A 62 -2.01 10.45 18.32
N LEU A 63 -1.94 10.42 19.65
CA LEU A 63 -1.77 9.21 20.44
C LEU A 63 -2.88 8.19 20.18
N LEU A 64 -4.15 8.60 20.23
CA LEU A 64 -5.30 7.75 19.92
C LEU A 64 -5.22 7.17 18.49
N THR A 65 -4.73 7.98 17.55
CA THR A 65 -4.50 7.50 16.16
C THR A 65 -3.38 6.47 16.13
N CYS A 66 -2.26 6.71 16.80
CA CYS A 66 -1.15 5.74 16.87
C CYS A 66 -1.59 4.41 17.49
N VAL A 67 -2.32 4.47 18.61
CA VAL A 67 -2.87 3.27 19.28
C VAL A 67 -3.79 2.50 18.35
N LEU A 68 -4.71 3.19 17.65
CA LEU A 68 -5.59 2.57 16.66
C LEU A 68 -4.81 1.84 15.56
N LEU A 69 -3.81 2.50 14.98
CA LEU A 69 -3.02 1.94 13.87
C LEU A 69 -2.15 0.76 14.32
N ILE A 70 -1.53 0.85 15.50
CA ILE A 70 -0.76 -0.25 16.08
C ILE A 70 -1.68 -1.43 16.38
N ALA A 71 -2.84 -1.21 17.00
CA ALA A 71 -3.81 -2.26 17.27
C ALA A 71 -4.29 -2.94 15.99
N CYS A 72 -4.56 -2.16 14.93
CA CYS A 72 -4.91 -2.68 13.60
C CYS A 72 -3.78 -3.54 13.02
N ALA A 73 -2.54 -3.06 13.03
CA ALA A 73 -1.39 -3.80 12.52
C ALA A 73 -1.14 -5.10 13.29
N VAL A 74 -1.15 -5.06 14.62
CA VAL A 74 -0.96 -6.24 15.47
C VAL A 74 -2.09 -7.24 15.25
N PHE A 75 -3.34 -6.79 15.21
CA PHE A 75 -4.49 -7.64 14.93
C PHE A 75 -4.34 -8.37 13.59
N LEU A 76 -4.00 -7.64 12.53
CA LEU A 76 -3.77 -8.24 11.22
C LEU A 76 -2.61 -9.23 11.26
N LEU A 77 -1.44 -8.84 11.77
CA LEU A 77 -0.30 -9.75 11.82
C LEU A 77 -0.61 -11.02 12.64
N GLN A 78 -1.47 -10.94 13.64
CA GLN A 78 -1.84 -12.09 14.46
C GLN A 78 -2.95 -12.95 13.85
N ARG A 79 -3.93 -12.36 13.15
CA ARG A 79 -5.16 -13.03 12.72
C ARG A 79 -5.32 -13.20 11.22
N PHE A 80 -4.50 -12.54 10.42
CA PHE A 80 -4.57 -12.63 8.97
C PHE A 80 -4.32 -14.08 8.52
N PRO A 81 -5.23 -14.68 7.75
CA PRO A 81 -5.15 -16.09 7.39
C PRO A 81 -3.97 -16.34 6.46
N GLN A 82 -3.33 -17.49 6.63
CA GLN A 82 -2.24 -17.98 5.80
C GLN A 82 -2.46 -19.47 5.53
N GLU A 83 -2.08 -19.93 4.35
CA GLU A 83 -2.25 -21.33 3.90
C GLU A 83 -1.48 -22.32 4.77
N ASP A 84 -0.31 -21.92 5.25
CA ASP A 84 0.53 -22.71 6.16
C ASP A 84 0.05 -22.71 7.61
N LYS A 85 -1.05 -22.01 7.91
CA LYS A 85 -1.64 -21.86 9.26
C LYS A 85 -0.69 -21.19 10.26
N VAL A 86 0.37 -20.53 9.79
CA VAL A 86 1.30 -19.74 10.62
C VAL A 86 0.97 -18.27 10.45
N SER A 87 0.66 -17.57 11.54
CA SER A 87 0.33 -16.15 11.46
C SER A 87 1.53 -15.31 11.00
N PRO A 88 1.31 -14.23 10.24
CA PRO A 88 2.38 -13.31 9.84
C PRO A 88 3.26 -12.84 11.02
N LEU A 89 2.67 -12.58 12.19
CA LEU A 89 3.41 -12.21 13.39
C LEU A 89 4.41 -13.27 13.82
N LYS A 90 4.03 -14.56 13.75
CA LYS A 90 4.94 -15.67 14.05
C LYS A 90 6.06 -15.74 13.02
N LYS A 91 5.75 -15.59 11.72
CA LYS A 91 6.76 -15.57 10.65
C LYS A 91 7.82 -14.50 10.91
N LEU A 92 7.39 -13.27 11.20
CA LEU A 92 8.28 -12.17 11.57
C LEU A 92 9.11 -12.49 12.82
N ALA A 93 8.51 -13.07 13.86
CA ALA A 93 9.20 -13.42 15.10
C ALA A 93 10.28 -14.51 14.91
N TYR A 94 10.10 -15.41 13.94
CA TYR A 94 11.08 -16.45 13.60
C TYR A 94 12.07 -16.01 12.51
N GLY A 95 12.05 -14.74 12.09
CA GLY A 95 12.96 -14.21 11.08
C GLY A 95 12.61 -14.58 9.64
N ASP A 96 11.43 -15.16 9.40
CA ASP A 96 10.88 -15.43 8.07
C ASP A 96 10.27 -14.14 7.50
N LEU A 97 11.15 -13.25 7.04
CA LEU A 97 10.78 -11.95 6.49
C LEU A 97 10.30 -12.09 5.03
N PRO A 98 9.26 -11.32 4.62
CA PRO A 98 8.80 -11.28 3.24
C PRO A 98 9.93 -10.99 2.24
N LYS A 99 10.00 -11.80 1.19
CA LYS A 99 10.98 -11.64 0.11
C LYS A 99 10.38 -10.81 -1.03
N GLN A 100 11.25 -10.38 -1.96
CA GLN A 100 10.80 -9.65 -3.16
C GLN A 100 9.79 -10.43 -4.00
N GLU A 101 9.89 -11.76 -4.03
CA GLU A 101 8.96 -12.62 -4.75
C GLU A 101 7.56 -12.59 -4.12
N ASP A 102 7.49 -12.56 -2.79
CA ASP A 102 6.23 -12.46 -2.06
C ASP A 102 5.55 -11.12 -2.36
N MET A 103 6.32 -10.02 -2.32
CA MET A 103 5.80 -8.70 -2.69
C MET A 103 5.28 -8.65 -4.14
N LYS A 104 6.00 -9.26 -5.09
CA LYS A 104 5.57 -9.34 -6.49
C LYS A 104 4.24 -10.08 -6.62
N LYS A 105 4.13 -11.24 -5.95
CA LYS A 105 2.89 -12.02 -5.92
C LYS A 105 1.74 -11.21 -5.30
N GLY A 106 1.99 -10.59 -4.15
CA GLY A 106 1.02 -9.75 -3.46
C GLY A 106 0.52 -8.59 -4.33
N LEU A 107 1.43 -7.84 -4.96
CA LEU A 107 1.08 -6.75 -5.87
C LEU A 107 0.31 -7.25 -7.12
N SER A 108 0.69 -8.40 -7.66
CA SER A 108 -0.04 -9.01 -8.79
C SER A 108 -1.49 -9.36 -8.44
N ALA A 109 -1.78 -9.73 -7.18
CA ALA A 109 -3.14 -9.99 -6.72
C ALA A 109 -4.03 -8.73 -6.71
N PHE A 110 -3.42 -7.55 -6.69
CA PHE A 110 -4.11 -6.25 -6.85
C PHE A 110 -4.07 -5.73 -8.30
N GLY A 111 -3.65 -6.55 -9.26
CA GLY A 111 -3.52 -6.15 -10.67
C GLY A 111 -2.28 -5.30 -10.97
N ILE A 112 -1.35 -5.16 -10.02
CA ILE A 112 -0.11 -4.38 -10.19
C ILE A 112 0.99 -5.32 -10.70
N ASN A 113 1.25 -5.30 -12.00
CA ASN A 113 2.34 -6.07 -12.62
C ASN A 113 3.61 -5.21 -12.74
N ILE A 114 4.57 -5.45 -11.85
CA ILE A 114 5.85 -4.73 -11.83
C ILE A 114 6.70 -5.01 -13.09
N GLY A 115 6.56 -6.19 -13.70
CA GLY A 115 7.27 -6.54 -14.94
C GLY A 115 6.83 -5.66 -16.11
N ALA A 116 5.51 -5.56 -16.30
CA ALA A 116 4.92 -4.68 -17.32
C ALA A 116 5.27 -3.20 -17.07
N ALA A 117 5.27 -2.75 -15.81
CA ALA A 117 5.65 -1.38 -15.48
C ALA A 117 7.11 -1.07 -15.87
N LYS A 118 8.03 -2.03 -15.74
CA LYS A 118 9.43 -1.85 -16.13
C LYS A 118 9.61 -1.78 -17.65
N GLU A 119 8.89 -2.63 -18.37
CA GLU A 119 8.88 -2.65 -19.84
C GLU A 119 8.37 -1.31 -20.40
N TRP A 120 7.25 -0.80 -19.86
CA TRP A 120 6.69 0.49 -20.26
C TRP A 120 7.63 1.68 -19.99
N VAL A 121 8.43 1.60 -18.92
CA VAL A 121 9.42 2.64 -18.59
C VAL A 121 10.61 2.62 -19.55
N GLU A 122 11.06 1.44 -19.97
CA GLU A 122 12.14 1.32 -20.95
C GLU A 122 11.66 1.75 -22.35
N ASP A 123 10.46 1.35 -22.76
CA ASP A 123 9.84 1.80 -24.02
C ASP A 123 9.67 3.33 -24.07
N ALA A 124 9.27 3.94 -22.95
CA ALA A 124 9.15 5.40 -22.86
C ALA A 124 10.51 6.11 -22.96
N LYS A 125 11.59 5.53 -22.43
CA LYS A 125 12.94 6.09 -22.54
C LYS A 125 13.47 5.99 -23.97
N ASP A 126 13.25 4.86 -24.64
CA ASP A 126 13.66 4.66 -26.02
C ASP A 126 12.88 5.57 -26.98
N GLY A 127 11.57 5.75 -26.72
CA GLY A 127 10.73 6.75 -27.39
C GLY A 127 11.28 8.17 -27.24
N ALA A 128 11.58 8.61 -26.01
CA ALA A 128 12.12 9.94 -25.76
C ALA A 128 13.48 10.19 -26.45
N LYS A 129 14.33 9.15 -26.52
CA LYS A 129 15.65 9.23 -27.16
C LYS A 129 15.57 9.32 -28.68
N SER A 130 14.58 8.67 -29.30
CA SER A 130 14.33 8.76 -30.73
C SER A 130 13.77 10.11 -31.16
N LEU A 131 12.88 10.70 -30.35
CA LEU A 131 12.34 12.06 -30.58
C LEU A 131 13.44 13.12 -30.52
N LYS A 132 14.31 13.07 -29.50
CA LYS A 132 15.42 14.03 -29.36
C LYS A 132 16.40 13.96 -30.54
N ARG A 133 16.69 12.76 -31.04
CA ARG A 133 17.53 12.56 -32.24
C ARG A 133 16.87 13.07 -33.51
N GLY A 134 15.53 13.05 -33.59
CA GLY A 134 14.78 13.61 -34.70
C GLY A 134 14.89 15.14 -34.74
N ASP A 135 14.73 15.77 -33.57
CA ASP A 135 14.83 17.22 -33.39
C ASP A 135 16.23 17.75 -33.73
N ASP A 136 17.28 17.11 -33.19
CA ASP A 136 18.68 17.46 -33.48
C ASP A 136 19.01 17.37 -34.99
N LYS A 137 18.38 16.44 -35.71
CA LYS A 137 18.55 16.29 -37.17
C LYS A 137 17.79 17.37 -37.95
N LEU A 138 16.62 17.77 -37.47
CA LEU A 138 15.80 18.80 -38.11
C LEU A 138 16.49 20.17 -38.00
N ASP A 139 16.99 20.51 -36.81
CA ASP A 139 17.76 21.73 -36.56
C ASP A 139 19.05 21.78 -37.39
N GLY A 140 19.73 20.65 -37.52
CA GLY A 140 20.92 20.53 -38.37
C GLY A 140 20.63 20.65 -39.87
N ALA A 141 19.42 20.32 -40.32
CA ALA A 141 18.99 20.47 -41.70
C ALA A 141 18.56 21.91 -42.01
N LEU A 142 17.84 22.56 -41.09
CA LEU A 142 17.43 23.97 -41.20
C LEU A 142 18.65 24.90 -41.30
N LYS A 143 19.69 24.68 -40.48
CA LYS A 143 20.95 25.44 -40.56
C LYS A 143 21.75 25.26 -41.86
N ARG A 144 21.43 24.27 -42.69
CA ARG A 144 22.08 24.06 -44.01
C ARG A 144 21.32 24.76 -45.15
N LEU A 145 20.13 25.28 -44.87
CA LEU A 145 19.27 25.98 -45.83
C LEU A 145 19.34 27.51 -45.67
N GLU A 146 19.92 28.00 -44.56
CA GLU A 146 20.31 29.40 -44.33
C GLU A 146 21.73 29.68 -44.81
#